data_AF-A0A958DK03-F1
#
_entry.id   AF-A0A958DK03-F1
#
_cell.length_a   1.000
_cell.length_b   1.000
_cell.length_c   1.000
_cell.angle_alpha   90.00
_cell.angle_beta   90.00
_cell.angle_gamma   90.00
#
_symmetry.space_group_name_H-M   'P 1'
#
loop_
_entity.id
_entity.type
_entity.pdbx_description
1 polymer ?
#
loop_
_entity_poly.entity_id
_entity_poly.type
_entity_poly.pdbx_seq_one_letter_code
_entity_poly.pdbx_strand_id
1 'polypeptide(L)'
;RQLRHPGWGQLLVIGVIRDFNFESLHSDIKPLIIKLIWPRRQEALTDYLAIRIIPGDIPSTLDFISGKWRQFAPNDPFEYEFLDHKLEGFYREETTLGKLAAVFTVVAVLIACLGLLGLISYITERRTKEIAIRKVFGAPVGSIFRLLAREFLLLVLIATPPAWAIAYLAVKTWLVNFAYRIEPAPATFFLTTAIILVLVLAAISFHIIRAGRRNPVEFLRYE
;
A
#
# COMPACT_ATOMS: atom_id res chain seq x y z
N ARG A 1 -11.27 35.71 -27.21
CA ARG A 1 -10.01 35.80 -26.42
C ARG A 1 -8.91 35.15 -27.24
N GLN A 2 -7.82 35.86 -27.54
CA GLN A 2 -6.67 35.32 -28.28
C GLN A 2 -5.53 35.02 -27.32
N LEU A 3 -4.87 33.88 -27.50
CA LEU A 3 -3.73 33.43 -26.69
C LEU A 3 -2.48 33.43 -27.57
N ARG A 4 -1.41 34.10 -27.14
CA ARG A 4 -0.14 34.14 -27.87
C ARG A 4 0.78 33.03 -27.33
N HIS A 5 1.03 32.02 -28.15
CA HIS A 5 1.96 30.93 -27.83
C HIS A 5 3.32 31.19 -28.49
N PRO A 6 4.45 31.08 -27.78
CA PRO A 6 5.78 31.41 -28.31
C PRO A 6 6.17 30.58 -29.54
N GLY A 7 5.70 29.33 -29.66
CA GLY A 7 5.98 28.47 -30.83
C GLY A 7 4.90 28.50 -31.93
N TRP A 8 3.66 28.90 -31.63
CA TRP A 8 2.52 28.71 -32.55
C TRP A 8 1.84 30.02 -32.95
N GLY A 9 2.31 31.16 -32.45
CA GLY A 9 1.73 32.47 -32.76
C GLY A 9 0.41 32.70 -32.02
N GLN A 10 -0.51 33.43 -32.65
CA GLN A 10 -1.81 33.77 -32.08
C GLN A 10 -2.82 32.64 -32.30
N LEU A 11 -3.39 32.12 -31.22
CA LEU A 11 -4.42 31.09 -31.21
C LEU A 11 -5.75 31.68 -30.72
N LEU A 12 -6.85 31.31 -31.39
CA LEU A 12 -8.19 31.65 -30.93
C LEU A 12 -8.65 30.63 -29.87
N VAL A 13 -8.99 31.12 -28.67
CA VAL A 13 -9.56 30.26 -27.63
C VAL A 13 -11.04 30.05 -27.93
N ILE A 14 -11.41 28.82 -28.29
CA ILE A 14 -12.79 28.40 -28.61
C ILE A 14 -13.54 27.83 -27.40
N GLY A 15 -12.83 27.41 -26.36
CA GLY A 15 -13.41 26.83 -25.15
C GLY A 15 -12.34 26.59 -24.09
N VAL A 16 -12.79 26.42 -22.85
CA VAL A 16 -11.97 26.04 -21.70
C VAL A 16 -12.66 24.87 -21.04
N ILE A 17 -11.94 23.77 -20.86
CA ILE A 17 -12.43 22.57 -20.16
C ILE A 17 -11.90 22.57 -18.72
N ARG A 18 -12.54 21.79 -17.85
CA ARG A 18 -12.05 21.60 -16.48
C ARG A 18 -10.71 20.87 -16.51
N ASP A 19 -9.89 21.17 -15.51
CA ASP A 19 -8.62 20.49 -15.31
C ASP A 19 -8.85 18.99 -15.17
N PHE A 20 -8.03 18.21 -15.86
CA PHE A 20 -8.01 16.77 -15.81
C PHE A 20 -6.56 16.31 -15.81
N ASN A 21 -6.29 15.18 -15.16
CA ASN A 21 -4.95 14.63 -15.18
C ASN A 21 -4.71 13.90 -16.51
N PHE A 22 -3.65 14.29 -17.22
CA PHE A 22 -3.23 13.70 -18.49
C PHE A 22 -1.78 13.19 -18.44
N GLU A 23 -1.11 13.30 -17.28
CA GLU A 23 0.23 12.77 -17.01
C GLU A 23 0.19 11.91 -15.71
N SER A 24 1.36 11.57 -15.16
CA SER A 24 1.47 10.89 -13.85
C SER A 24 0.88 11.77 -12.73
N LEU A 25 0.32 11.16 -11.68
CA LEU A 25 -0.16 11.87 -10.47
C LEU A 25 0.97 12.54 -9.66
N HIS A 26 2.23 12.26 -9.99
CA HIS A 26 3.41 12.92 -9.42
C HIS A 26 3.57 14.36 -9.93
N SER A 27 3.10 14.65 -11.13
CA SER A 27 3.19 15.97 -11.75
C SER A 27 1.92 16.78 -11.54
N ASP A 28 2.08 18.08 -11.29
CA ASP A 28 0.96 19.02 -11.35
C ASP A 28 0.35 19.03 -12.76
N ILE A 29 -0.95 19.33 -12.85
CA ILE A 29 -1.64 19.49 -14.13
C ILE A 29 -1.01 20.68 -14.85
N LYS A 30 -0.20 20.40 -15.87
CA LYS A 30 0.42 21.44 -16.71
C LYS A 30 -0.62 22.07 -17.63
N PRO A 31 -0.44 23.34 -18.03
CA PRO A 31 -1.31 23.97 -19.02
C PRO A 31 -1.31 23.17 -20.34
N LEU A 32 -2.49 22.65 -20.72
CA LEU A 32 -2.67 21.90 -21.95
C LEU A 32 -3.42 22.75 -22.98
N ILE A 33 -2.88 22.82 -24.19
CA ILE A 33 -3.58 23.40 -25.35
C ILE A 33 -4.01 22.25 -26.26
N ILE A 34 -5.33 22.02 -26.35
CA ILE A 34 -5.90 21.09 -27.32
C ILE A 34 -6.19 21.87 -28.60
N LYS A 35 -5.50 21.53 -29.69
CA LYS A 35 -5.67 22.17 -30.99
C LYS A 35 -6.38 21.23 -31.95
N LEU A 36 -7.38 21.75 -32.65
CA LEU A 36 -7.91 21.09 -33.83
C LEU A 36 -6.95 21.34 -35.00
N ILE A 37 -6.20 20.32 -35.39
CA ILE A 37 -5.28 20.41 -36.53
C ILE A 37 -6.11 20.18 -37.80
N TRP A 38 -6.28 21.24 -38.59
CA TRP A 38 -6.90 21.13 -39.91
C TRP A 38 -5.84 20.66 -40.93
N PRO A 39 -6.17 19.73 -41.84
CA PRO A 39 -5.22 19.07 -42.75
C PRO A 39 -4.60 19.99 -43.82
N ARG A 40 -4.75 21.31 -43.70
CA ARG A 40 -4.30 22.28 -44.71
C ARG A 40 -2.79 22.58 -44.67
N ARG A 41 -2.07 22.06 -43.67
CA ARG A 41 -0.59 22.08 -43.59
C ARG A 41 -0.10 20.65 -43.38
N GLN A 42 0.93 20.27 -44.12
CA GLN A 42 1.66 18.98 -44.08
C GLN A 42 2.23 18.60 -42.69
N GLU A 43 1.98 19.38 -41.64
CA GLU A 43 2.48 19.17 -40.28
C GLU A 43 1.51 18.37 -39.39
N ALA A 44 0.40 17.87 -39.93
CA ALA A 44 -0.58 17.07 -39.19
C ALA A 44 -0.13 15.60 -39.06
N LEU A 45 1.07 15.36 -38.57
CA LEU A 45 1.48 14.02 -38.12
C LEU A 45 0.81 13.81 -36.76
N THR A 46 -0.36 13.18 -36.78
CA THR A 46 -0.93 12.61 -35.56
C THR A 46 -0.43 11.18 -35.53
N ASP A 47 0.59 10.91 -34.71
CA ASP A 47 1.21 9.57 -34.62
C ASP A 47 0.24 8.52 -34.07
N TYR A 48 -0.90 8.94 -33.49
CA TYR A 48 -1.87 8.08 -32.83
C TYR A 48 -3.30 8.42 -33.21
N LEU A 49 -4.10 7.39 -33.50
CA LEU A 49 -5.55 7.48 -33.63
C LEU A 49 -6.22 6.96 -32.36
N ALA A 50 -6.93 7.83 -31.64
CA ALA A 50 -7.70 7.44 -30.47
C ALA A 50 -9.06 6.86 -30.89
N ILE A 51 -9.27 5.57 -30.58
CA ILE A 51 -10.54 4.88 -30.86
C ILE A 51 -11.16 4.45 -29.53
N ARG A 52 -12.40 4.89 -29.29
CA ARG A 52 -13.18 4.44 -28.13
C ARG A 52 -13.95 3.18 -28.49
N ILE A 53 -13.66 2.08 -27.80
CA ILE A 53 -14.33 0.79 -27.98
C ILE A 53 -15.39 0.61 -26.89
N ILE A 54 -16.54 0.04 -27.26
CA ILE A 54 -17.60 -0.32 -26.32
C ILE A 54 -17.19 -1.60 -25.60
N PRO A 55 -17.34 -1.71 -24.25
CA PRO A 55 -17.02 -2.93 -23.52
C PRO A 55 -17.81 -4.14 -24.06
N GLY A 56 -17.12 -5.28 -24.26
CA GLY A 56 -17.71 -6.48 -24.84
C GLY A 56 -16.68 -7.30 -25.59
N ASP A 57 -16.95 -7.60 -26.87
CA ASP A 57 -16.10 -8.41 -27.72
C ASP A 57 -14.94 -7.60 -28.33
N ILE A 58 -13.91 -7.37 -27.50
CA ILE A 58 -12.69 -6.66 -27.88
C ILE A 58 -11.94 -7.37 -29.02
N PRO A 59 -11.74 -8.71 -29.02
CA PRO A 59 -11.06 -9.40 -30.11
C PRO A 59 -11.70 -9.14 -31.48
N SER A 60 -13.02 -9.34 -31.60
CA SER A 60 -13.73 -9.12 -32.87
C SER A 60 -13.66 -7.65 -33.32
N THR A 61 -13.65 -6.71 -32.37
CA THR A 61 -13.52 -5.28 -32.68
C THR A 61 -12.12 -4.94 -33.19
N LEU A 62 -11.08 -5.50 -32.60
CA LEU A 62 -9.69 -5.33 -33.07
C LEU A 62 -9.49 -5.94 -34.46
N ASP A 63 -10.08 -7.10 -34.72
CA ASP A 63 -10.04 -7.72 -36.05
C ASP A 63 -10.74 -6.84 -37.10
N PHE A 64 -11.89 -6.28 -36.77
CA PHE A 64 -12.60 -5.33 -37.62
C PHE A 64 -11.76 -4.07 -37.91
N ILE A 65 -11.15 -3.47 -36.87
CA ILE A 65 -10.33 -2.27 -37.01
C ILE A 65 -9.08 -2.58 -37.84
N SER A 66 -8.37 -3.67 -37.55
CA SER A 66 -7.15 -4.06 -38.28
C SER A 66 -7.45 -4.34 -39.75
N GLY A 67 -8.59 -4.98 -40.06
CA GLY A 67 -9.06 -5.23 -41.42
C GLY A 67 -9.35 -3.93 -42.17
N LYS A 68 -9.95 -2.94 -41.49
CA LYS A 68 -10.16 -1.61 -42.07
C LYS A 68 -8.86 -0.84 -42.24
N TRP A 69 -7.95 -0.88 -41.26
CA TRP A 69 -6.66 -0.22 -41.33
C TRP A 69 -5.87 -0.64 -42.57
N ARG A 70 -5.78 -1.96 -42.84
CA ARG A 70 -5.10 -2.49 -44.03
C ARG A 70 -5.68 -2.01 -45.36
N GLN A 71 -6.95 -1.60 -45.41
CA GLN A 71 -7.58 -1.03 -46.61
C GLN A 71 -7.16 0.42 -46.84
N PHE A 72 -6.99 1.20 -45.76
CA PHE A 72 -6.64 2.62 -45.84
C PHE A 72 -5.13 2.88 -45.87
N ALA A 73 -4.36 2.09 -45.13
CA ALA A 73 -2.91 2.23 -44.96
C ALA A 73 -2.20 0.86 -45.13
N PRO A 74 -2.15 0.30 -46.35
CA PRO A 74 -1.61 -1.04 -46.59
C PRO A 74 -0.10 -1.15 -46.32
N ASN A 75 0.63 -0.03 -46.33
CA ASN A 75 2.07 0.01 -46.11
C ASN A 75 2.45 0.26 -44.64
N ASP A 76 1.49 0.59 -43.77
CA ASP A 76 1.74 0.89 -42.36
C ASP A 76 1.21 -0.24 -41.47
N PRO A 77 2.04 -0.85 -40.61
CA PRO A 77 1.60 -1.92 -39.72
C PRO A 77 0.53 -1.40 -38.75
N PHE A 78 -0.46 -2.25 -38.46
CA PHE A 78 -1.46 -1.95 -37.44
C PHE A 78 -0.84 -2.18 -36.06
N GLU A 79 -0.41 -1.10 -35.43
CA GLU A 79 0.05 -1.09 -34.03
C GLU A 79 -1.03 -0.46 -33.15
N TYR A 80 -1.26 -1.07 -31.98
CA TYR A 80 -2.23 -0.55 -31.02
C TYR A 80 -1.70 -0.72 -29.60
N GLU A 81 -2.09 0.21 -28.73
CA GLU A 81 -1.80 0.16 -27.31
C GLU A 81 -3.09 0.50 -26.56
N PHE A 82 -3.49 -0.33 -25.60
CA PHE A 82 -4.62 0.01 -24.74
C PHE A 82 -4.21 1.13 -23.79
N LEU A 83 -5.03 2.17 -23.74
CA LEU A 83 -4.78 3.32 -22.87
C LEU A 83 -4.66 2.89 -21.40
N ASP A 84 -5.45 1.90 -20.96
CA ASP A 84 -5.40 1.38 -19.59
C ASP A 84 -4.03 0.78 -19.25
N HIS A 85 -3.45 -0.03 -20.15
CA HIS A 85 -2.11 -0.59 -19.94
C HIS A 85 -1.01 0.46 -19.92
N LYS A 86 -1.14 1.50 -20.76
CA LYS A 86 -0.21 2.63 -20.76
C LYS A 86 -0.29 3.40 -19.43
N LEU A 87 -1.50 3.60 -18.92
CA LEU A 87 -1.74 4.24 -17.63
C LEU A 87 -1.24 3.38 -16.47
N GLU A 88 -1.45 2.06 -16.50
CA GLU A 88 -0.89 1.12 -15.51
C GLU A 88 0.64 1.19 -15.44
N GLY A 89 1.31 1.45 -16.57
CA GLY A 89 2.76 1.66 -16.63
C GLY A 89 3.22 2.79 -15.69
N PHE A 90 2.44 3.86 -15.57
CA PHE A 90 2.72 4.97 -14.66
C PHE A 90 2.54 4.64 -13.17
N TYR A 91 1.87 3.52 -12.84
CA TYR A 91 1.59 3.09 -11.46
C TYR A 91 2.33 1.81 -11.05
N ARG A 92 3.14 1.25 -11.94
CA ARG A 92 3.77 -0.06 -11.75
C ARG A 92 4.85 -0.04 -10.68
N GLU A 93 5.59 1.06 -10.58
CA GLU A 93 6.66 1.23 -9.60
C GLU A 93 6.09 1.34 -8.19
N GLU A 94 5.01 2.10 -8.03
CA GLU A 94 4.29 2.35 -6.78
C GLU A 94 3.62 1.08 -6.27
N THR A 95 2.97 0.33 -7.16
CA THR A 95 2.37 -0.97 -6.80
C THR A 95 3.44 -2.00 -6.41
N THR A 96 4.61 -1.98 -7.06
CA THR A 96 5.73 -2.86 -6.71
C THR A 96 6.33 -2.48 -5.35
N LEU A 97 6.54 -1.19 -5.09
CA LEU A 97 7.05 -0.68 -3.82
C LEU A 97 6.07 -0.97 -2.67
N GLY A 98 4.76 -0.81 -2.90
CA GLY A 98 3.72 -1.20 -1.94
C GLY A 98 3.72 -2.70 -1.62
N LYS A 99 3.92 -3.57 -2.62
CA LYS A 99 4.05 -5.02 -2.41
C LYS A 99 5.29 -5.36 -1.57
N LEU A 100 6.43 -4.75 -1.88
CA LEU A 100 7.67 -4.96 -1.10
C LEU A 100 7.51 -4.48 0.34
N ALA A 101 6.92 -3.31 0.55
CA ALA A 101 6.62 -2.80 1.88
C ALA A 101 5.69 -3.74 2.66
N ALA A 102 4.68 -4.34 2.01
CA ALA A 102 3.81 -5.31 2.65
C ALA A 102 4.56 -6.58 3.09
N VAL A 103 5.42 -7.12 2.23
CA VAL A 103 6.26 -8.29 2.56
C VAL A 103 7.19 -7.99 3.74
N PHE A 104 7.90 -6.86 3.70
CA PHE A 104 8.78 -6.46 4.81
C PHE A 104 7.99 -6.22 6.10
N THR A 105 6.78 -5.69 6.02
CA THR A 105 5.91 -5.52 7.19
C THR A 105 5.57 -6.87 7.82
N VAL A 106 5.18 -7.87 7.01
CA VAL A 106 4.89 -9.22 7.50
C VAL A 106 6.12 -9.85 8.17
N VAL A 107 7.29 -9.73 7.55
CA VAL A 107 8.55 -10.24 8.12
C VAL A 107 8.89 -9.53 9.43
N ALA A 108 8.77 -8.21 9.49
CA ALA A 108 9.03 -7.43 10.69
C ALA A 108 8.08 -7.83 11.84
N VAL A 109 6.80 -8.07 11.55
CA VAL A 109 5.83 -8.58 12.54
C VAL A 109 6.24 -9.96 13.05
N LEU A 110 6.66 -10.87 12.16
CA LEU A 110 7.14 -12.19 12.58
C LEU A 110 8.36 -12.10 13.49
N ILE A 111 9.34 -11.25 13.16
CA ILE A 111 10.53 -11.02 13.98
C ILE A 111 10.14 -10.42 15.33
N ALA A 112 9.23 -9.44 15.36
CA ALA A 112 8.73 -8.85 16.59
C ALA A 112 8.03 -9.90 17.48
N CYS A 113 7.23 -10.79 16.89
CA CYS A 113 6.61 -11.91 17.60
C CYS A 113 7.65 -12.88 18.16
N LEU A 114 8.73 -13.19 17.42
CA LEU A 114 9.82 -14.02 17.93
C LEU A 114 10.55 -13.34 19.11
N GLY A 115 10.82 -12.04 19.02
CA GLY A 115 11.41 -11.26 20.11
C GLY A 115 10.53 -11.24 21.36
N LEU A 116 9.22 -11.05 21.18
CA LEU A 116 8.22 -11.13 22.24
C LEU A 116 8.25 -12.51 22.93
N LEU A 117 8.27 -13.59 22.15
CA LEU A 117 8.35 -14.97 22.67
C LEU A 117 9.67 -15.22 23.43
N GLY A 118 10.79 -14.67 22.94
CA GLY A 118 12.09 -14.74 23.60
C GLY A 118 12.06 -14.03 24.97
N LEU A 119 11.50 -12.82 25.02
CA LEU A 119 11.38 -12.07 26.27
C LEU A 119 10.46 -12.78 27.27
N ILE A 120 9.32 -13.31 26.81
CA ILE A 120 8.40 -14.09 27.65
C ILE A 120 9.10 -15.32 28.23
N SER A 121 9.86 -16.05 27.42
CA SER A 121 10.59 -17.25 27.87
C SER A 121 11.60 -16.89 28.95
N TYR A 122 12.36 -15.81 28.77
CA TYR A 122 13.32 -15.31 29.74
C TYR A 122 12.68 -14.85 31.06
N ILE A 123 11.56 -14.11 30.99
CA ILE A 123 10.82 -13.67 32.19
C ILE A 123 10.24 -14.87 32.95
N THR A 124 9.70 -15.85 32.21
CA THR A 124 9.13 -17.07 32.80
C THR A 124 10.21 -17.85 33.53
N GLU A 125 11.40 -18.00 32.93
CA GLU A 125 12.53 -18.68 33.55
C GLU A 125 13.02 -17.96 34.82
N ARG A 126 13.20 -16.62 34.78
CA ARG A 126 13.59 -15.79 35.92
C ARG A 126 12.58 -15.82 37.07
N ARG A 127 11.28 -15.93 36.76
CA ARG A 127 10.19 -15.93 37.75
C ARG A 127 9.62 -17.32 38.04
N THR A 128 10.30 -18.39 37.62
CA THR A 128 9.83 -19.77 37.76
C THR A 128 9.49 -20.11 39.21
N LYS A 129 10.31 -19.67 40.19
CA LYS A 129 10.06 -19.93 41.62
C LYS A 129 8.79 -19.25 42.13
N GLU A 130 8.55 -17.99 41.78
CA GLU A 130 7.34 -17.26 42.21
C GLU A 130 6.07 -17.86 41.57
N ILE A 131 6.16 -18.22 40.28
CA ILE A 131 5.06 -18.82 39.52
C ILE A 131 4.75 -20.23 40.04
N ALA A 132 5.77 -21.04 40.32
CA ALA A 132 5.63 -22.39 40.87
C ALA A 132 4.96 -22.37 42.25
N ILE A 133 5.40 -21.47 43.16
CA ILE A 133 4.78 -21.30 44.47
C ILE A 133 3.30 -20.93 44.32
N ARG A 134 2.97 -19.90 43.52
CA ARG A 134 1.56 -19.50 43.28
C ARG A 134 0.71 -20.64 42.70
N LYS A 135 1.28 -21.45 41.79
CA LYS A 135 0.56 -22.56 41.15
C LYS A 135 0.28 -23.71 42.12
N VAL A 136 1.20 -23.99 43.06
CA VAL A 136 0.98 -24.95 44.16
C VAL A 136 -0.11 -24.48 45.12
N PHE A 137 -0.21 -23.17 45.36
CA PHE A 137 -1.31 -22.55 46.10
C PHE A 137 -2.62 -22.41 45.30
N GLY A 138 -2.73 -23.02 44.11
CA GLY A 138 -3.98 -23.06 43.34
C GLY A 138 -4.24 -21.81 42.48
N ALA A 139 -3.25 -20.98 42.21
CA ALA A 139 -3.45 -19.80 41.36
C ALA A 139 -3.88 -20.19 39.93
N PRO A 140 -4.95 -19.58 39.39
CA PRO A 140 -5.44 -19.90 38.05
C PRO A 140 -4.47 -19.41 36.97
N VAL A 141 -4.37 -20.14 35.85
CA VAL A 141 -3.54 -19.80 34.68
C VAL A 141 -3.79 -18.37 34.18
N GLY A 142 -5.01 -17.84 34.38
CA GLY A 142 -5.37 -16.45 34.06
C GLY A 142 -4.65 -15.37 34.87
N SER A 143 -4.06 -15.69 36.03
CA SER A 143 -3.18 -14.76 36.77
C SER A 143 -1.87 -14.50 36.01
N ILE A 144 -1.28 -15.54 35.43
CA ILE A 144 -0.03 -15.45 34.65
C ILE A 144 -0.30 -14.71 33.33
N PHE A 145 -1.43 -15.01 32.67
CA PHE A 145 -1.87 -14.26 31.49
C PHE A 145 -2.01 -12.76 31.76
N ARG A 146 -2.69 -12.37 32.84
CA ARG A 146 -2.87 -10.94 33.17
C ARG A 146 -1.57 -10.25 33.49
N LEU A 147 -0.62 -10.92 34.15
CA LEU A 147 0.70 -10.35 34.43
C LEU A 147 1.45 -10.05 33.14
N LEU A 148 1.59 -11.05 32.26
CA LEU A 148 2.29 -10.89 30.98
C LEU A 148 1.56 -9.90 30.06
N ALA A 149 0.26 -10.06 29.88
CA ALA A 149 -0.53 -9.16 29.04
C ALA A 149 -0.38 -7.70 29.50
N ARG A 150 -0.42 -7.42 30.81
CA ARG A 150 -0.25 -6.06 31.32
C ARG A 150 1.13 -5.49 30.99
N GLU A 151 2.20 -6.24 31.21
CA GLU A 151 3.56 -5.77 30.91
C GLU A 151 3.73 -5.44 29.42
N PHE A 152 3.26 -6.31 28.53
CA PHE A 152 3.40 -6.11 27.08
C PHE A 152 2.46 -5.05 26.50
N LEU A 153 1.20 -5.01 26.95
CA LEU A 153 0.26 -3.98 26.52
C LEU A 153 0.76 -2.58 26.89
N LEU A 154 1.37 -2.43 28.08
CA LEU A 154 1.94 -1.17 28.53
C LEU A 154 3.13 -0.76 27.66
N LEU A 155 4.02 -1.69 27.31
CA LEU A 155 5.12 -1.44 26.37
C LEU A 155 4.61 -1.01 24.98
N VAL A 156 3.58 -1.69 24.44
CA VAL A 156 2.98 -1.32 23.14
C VAL A 156 2.34 0.06 23.20
N LEU A 157 1.62 0.38 24.28
CA LEU A 157 0.99 1.69 24.46
C LEU A 157 2.02 2.83 24.59
N ILE A 158 3.16 2.59 25.23
CA ILE A 158 4.25 3.57 25.30
C ILE A 158 4.95 3.74 23.94
N ALA A 159 5.13 2.65 23.19
CA ALA A 159 5.77 2.68 21.88
C ALA A 159 4.89 3.29 20.77
N THR A 160 3.56 3.25 20.94
CA THR A 160 2.60 3.69 19.91
C THR A 160 2.70 5.19 19.56
N PRO A 161 2.69 6.14 20.52
CA PRO A 161 2.76 7.57 20.20
C PRO A 161 4.01 7.99 19.39
N PRO A 162 5.25 7.62 19.77
CA PRO A 162 6.41 7.96 18.95
C PRO A 162 6.38 7.25 17.59
N ALA A 163 5.89 6.01 17.52
CA ALA A 163 5.73 5.31 16.25
C ALA A 163 4.75 6.02 15.32
N TRP A 164 3.62 6.51 15.83
CA TRP A 164 2.66 7.30 15.06
C TRP A 164 3.27 8.61 14.56
N ALA A 165 4.02 9.32 15.40
CA ALA A 165 4.70 10.54 14.99
C ALA A 165 5.69 10.30 13.84
N ILE A 166 6.53 9.28 13.97
CA ILE A 166 7.51 8.91 12.93
C ILE A 166 6.80 8.47 11.65
N ALA A 167 5.78 7.62 11.75
CA ALA A 167 5.02 7.14 10.60
C ALA A 167 4.29 8.29 9.88
N TYR A 168 3.67 9.21 10.62
CA TYR A 168 3.01 10.38 10.06
C TYR A 168 4.00 11.28 9.31
N LEU A 169 5.18 11.56 9.89
CA LEU A 169 6.22 12.35 9.23
C LEU A 169 6.76 11.65 7.97
N ALA A 170 6.99 10.34 8.02
CA ALA A 170 7.46 9.58 6.87
C ALA A 170 6.45 9.60 5.72
N VAL A 171 5.18 9.31 6.00
CA VAL A 171 4.10 9.32 5.00
C VAL A 171 3.88 10.73 4.46
N LYS A 172 3.87 11.75 5.32
CA LYS A 172 3.74 13.15 4.89
C LYS A 172 4.88 13.57 3.97
N THR A 173 6.12 13.22 4.30
CA THR A 173 7.30 13.53 3.49
C THR A 173 7.26 12.80 2.14
N TRP A 174 6.81 11.55 2.13
CA TRP A 174 6.64 10.79 0.90
C TRP A 174 5.54 11.39 0.01
N LEU A 175 4.40 11.76 0.59
CA LEU A 175 3.28 12.40 -0.10
C LEU A 175 3.62 13.77 -0.67
N VAL A 176 4.67 14.45 -0.19
CA VAL A 176 5.09 15.76 -0.74
C VAL A 176 5.44 15.66 -2.23
N ASN A 177 5.91 14.51 -2.70
CA ASN A 177 6.27 14.32 -4.11
C ASN A 177 5.06 14.10 -5.03
N PHE A 178 3.85 14.10 -4.50
CA PHE A 178 2.61 13.91 -5.25
C PHE A 178 1.85 15.23 -5.33
N ALA A 179 1.34 15.55 -6.53
CA ALA A 179 0.48 16.71 -6.75
C ALA A 179 -0.89 16.52 -6.08
N TYR A 180 -1.43 15.30 -6.16
CA TYR A 180 -2.65 14.89 -5.47
C TYR A 180 -2.31 14.04 -4.25
N ARG A 181 -2.61 14.59 -3.05
CA ARG A 181 -2.26 13.97 -1.77
C ARG A 181 -3.52 13.58 -1.02
N ILE A 182 -3.50 12.39 -0.42
CA ILE A 182 -4.47 12.01 0.62
C ILE A 182 -3.94 12.48 1.96
N GLU A 183 -4.82 12.97 2.83
CA GLU A 183 -4.44 13.23 4.22
C GLU A 183 -4.44 11.89 4.99
N PRO A 184 -3.39 11.58 5.76
CA PRO A 184 -3.36 10.39 6.60
C PRO A 184 -4.50 10.46 7.62
N ALA A 185 -5.58 9.70 7.37
CA ALA A 185 -6.74 9.70 8.25
C ALA A 185 -6.35 9.14 9.64
N PRO A 186 -6.63 9.84 10.75
CA PRO A 186 -6.33 9.34 12.10
C PRO A 186 -6.85 7.92 12.35
N ALA A 187 -7.99 7.58 11.73
CA ALA A 187 -8.61 6.25 11.81
C ALA A 187 -7.68 5.10 11.42
N THR A 188 -6.76 5.29 10.45
CA THR A 188 -5.83 4.22 10.02
C THR A 188 -4.82 3.89 11.12
N PHE A 189 -4.36 4.89 11.87
CA PHE A 189 -3.45 4.70 13.00
C PHE A 189 -4.13 3.94 14.14
N PHE A 190 -5.36 4.32 14.50
CA PHE A 190 -6.15 3.60 15.51
C PHE A 190 -6.41 2.14 15.09
N LEU A 191 -6.81 1.91 13.84
CA LEU A 191 -7.05 0.57 13.32
C LEU A 191 -5.78 -0.28 13.36
N THR A 192 -4.63 0.28 12.97
CA THR A 192 -3.34 -0.41 12.97
C THR A 192 -2.91 -0.77 14.39
N THR A 193 -3.03 0.16 15.34
CA THR A 193 -2.73 -0.11 16.76
C THR A 193 -3.67 -1.19 17.32
N ALA A 194 -4.96 -1.17 16.97
CA ALA A 194 -5.89 -2.21 17.39
C ALA A 194 -5.49 -3.60 16.86
N ILE A 195 -5.09 -3.69 15.59
CA ILE A 195 -4.61 -4.93 14.98
C ILE A 195 -3.34 -5.43 15.69
N ILE A 196 -2.38 -4.54 15.98
CA ILE A 196 -1.15 -4.90 16.70
C ILE A 196 -1.47 -5.42 18.11
N LEU A 197 -2.39 -4.78 18.83
CA LEU A 197 -2.81 -5.25 20.16
C LEU A 197 -3.43 -6.64 20.10
N VAL A 198 -4.29 -6.90 19.10
CA VAL A 198 -4.86 -8.24 18.88
C VAL A 198 -3.77 -9.27 18.58
N LEU A 199 -2.80 -8.94 17.73
CA LEU A 199 -1.68 -9.83 17.41
C LEU A 199 -0.82 -10.15 18.64
N VAL A 200 -0.51 -9.14 19.47
CA VAL A 200 0.25 -9.32 20.72
C VAL A 200 -0.52 -10.20 21.69
N LEU A 201 -1.81 -9.95 21.89
CA LEU A 201 -2.66 -10.78 22.75
C LEU A 201 -2.77 -12.23 22.24
N ALA A 202 -2.87 -12.42 20.92
CA ALA A 202 -2.90 -13.74 20.30
C ALA A 202 -1.56 -14.49 20.52
N ALA A 203 -0.43 -13.82 20.34
CA ALA A 203 0.89 -14.39 20.57
C ALA A 203 1.11 -14.81 22.03
N ILE A 204 0.70 -13.95 22.98
CA ILE A 204 0.77 -14.24 24.42
C ILE A 204 -0.13 -15.43 24.78
N SER A 205 -1.37 -15.44 24.27
CA SER A 205 -2.33 -16.53 24.49
C SER A 205 -1.78 -17.87 23.99
N PHE A 206 -1.24 -17.89 22.76
CA PHE A 206 -0.63 -19.07 22.18
C PHE A 206 0.53 -19.61 23.03
N HIS A 207 1.41 -18.72 23.51
CA HIS A 207 2.55 -19.11 24.33
C HIS A 207 2.11 -19.69 25.69
N ILE A 208 1.14 -19.08 26.35
CA ILE A 208 0.64 -19.54 27.66
C ILE A 208 -0.07 -20.89 27.54
N ILE A 209 -0.88 -21.09 26.49
CA ILE A 209 -1.52 -22.39 26.25
C ILE A 209 -0.45 -23.46 26.01
N ARG A 210 0.57 -23.15 25.20
CA ARG A 210 1.66 -24.08 24.91
C ARG A 210 2.53 -24.38 26.13
N ALA A 211 2.84 -23.39 26.96
CA ALA A 211 3.60 -23.54 28.20
C ALA A 211 2.79 -24.28 29.28
N GLY A 212 1.47 -24.02 29.38
CA GLY A 212 0.58 -24.68 30.33
C GLY A 212 0.28 -26.14 30.00
N ARG A 213 0.37 -26.54 28.72
CA ARG A 213 0.23 -27.94 28.26
C ARG A 213 1.48 -28.78 28.46
N ARG A 214 2.65 -28.19 28.74
CA ARG A 214 3.83 -28.96 29.15
C ARG A 214 3.66 -29.40 30.61
N ASN A 215 3.75 -30.71 30.81
CA ASN A 215 3.46 -31.36 32.08
C ASN A 215 4.42 -30.82 33.17
N PRO A 216 3.92 -30.23 34.27
CA PRO A 216 4.76 -29.63 35.31
C PRO A 216 5.67 -30.63 36.06
N VAL A 217 5.49 -31.93 35.81
CA VAL A 217 6.24 -33.03 36.45
C VAL A 217 7.69 -33.12 35.93
N GLU A 218 8.02 -32.53 34.77
CA GLU A 218 9.41 -32.50 34.28
C GLU A 218 10.30 -31.49 35.04
N PHE A 219 9.74 -30.44 35.63
CA PHE A 219 10.51 -29.39 36.30
C PHE A 219 10.91 -29.71 37.75
N LEU A 220 10.33 -30.77 38.34
CA LEU A 220 10.66 -31.23 39.69
C LEU A 220 11.64 -32.40 39.72
N ARG A 221 12.11 -32.88 38.55
CA ARG A 221 13.06 -33.99 38.44
C ARG A 221 14.48 -33.55 38.05
N TYR A 222 14.75 -32.25 38.14
CA TYR A 222 16.09 -31.68 38.15
C TYR A 222 16.37 -31.16 39.58
N GLU A 223 16.49 -32.10 40.50
CA GLU A 223 17.61 -32.04 41.46
C GLU A 223 18.85 -32.59 40.76
#